data_AF-A0A4Q0TWB5-F1
#
_entry.id   AF-A0A4Q0TWB5-F1
#
_cell.length_a   1.000
_cell.length_b   1.000
_cell.length_c   1.000
_cell.angle_alpha   90.00
_cell.angle_beta   90.00
_cell.angle_gamma   90.00
#
_symmetry.space_group_name_H-M   'P 1'
#
loop_
_entity.id
_entity.type
_entity.pdbx_description
1 polymer ?
#
loop_
_entity_poly.entity_id
_entity_poly.type
_entity_poly.pdbx_seq_one_letter_code
_entity_poly.pdbx_strand_id
1 'polypeptide(L)'
;MEKYEIHPVGAVLDSNTSADEQTKIVALIEQGHSVALDLSNCSYVSSAGLRVMLYAFKLAKAKGRNVCLVGVSQEIKDVMHMTGFDKFFRFYQTLDELSQS
;
A
#
# COMPACT_ATOMS: atom_id res chain seq x y z
N MET A 1 0.41 10.68 17.01
CA MET A 1 0.99 9.66 16.13
C MET A 1 -0.15 8.82 15.61
N GLU A 2 -0.34 8.83 14.30
CA GLU A 2 -1.38 8.02 13.67
C GLU A 2 -0.93 6.56 13.72
N LYS A 3 -1.78 5.66 14.25
CA LYS A 3 -1.44 4.24 14.33
C LYS A 3 -1.79 3.56 13.01
N TYR A 4 -0.78 2.99 12.36
CA TYR A 4 -0.95 2.16 11.18
C TYR A 4 -0.90 0.68 11.56
N GLU A 5 -1.81 -0.11 11.00
CA GLU A 5 -1.72 -1.57 10.97
C GLU A 5 -0.81 -1.96 9.81
N ILE A 6 0.22 -2.77 10.08
CA ILE A 6 1.21 -3.17 9.07
C ILE A 6 0.69 -4.41 8.34
N HIS A 7 0.54 -4.30 7.02
CA HIS A 7 0.17 -5.41 6.15
C HIS A 7 1.35 -5.76 5.22
N PRO A 8 2.02 -6.90 5.42
CA PRO A 8 3.09 -7.34 4.53
C PRO A 8 2.49 -7.80 3.20
N VAL A 9 2.94 -7.15 2.12
CA VAL A 9 2.55 -7.52 0.76
C VAL A 9 3.43 -8.68 0.29
N GLY A 10 2.82 -9.65 -0.40
CA GLY A 10 3.56 -10.75 -1.02
C GLY A 10 4.63 -10.29 -2.02
N ALA A 11 5.49 -11.23 -2.43
CA ALA A 11 6.61 -10.95 -3.33
C ALA A 11 6.20 -10.35 -4.68
N VAL A 12 4.97 -10.64 -5.13
CA VAL A 12 4.40 -10.09 -6.35
C VAL A 12 2.97 -9.63 -6.09
N LEU A 13 2.60 -8.48 -6.66
CA LEU A 13 1.23 -7.98 -6.67
C LEU A 13 0.73 -7.90 -8.12
N ASP A 14 0.25 -9.05 -8.62
CA ASP A 14 -0.15 -9.25 -10.02
C ASP A 14 -1.61 -9.71 -10.14
N SER A 15 -2.07 -10.11 -11.32
CA SER A 15 -3.46 -10.55 -11.53
C SER A 15 -3.85 -11.81 -10.72
N ASN A 16 -2.88 -12.60 -10.26
CA ASN A 16 -3.12 -13.83 -9.50
C ASN A 16 -3.21 -13.55 -7.99
N THR A 17 -2.40 -12.60 -7.48
CA THR A 17 -2.33 -12.29 -6.04
C THR A 17 -3.21 -11.11 -5.64
N SER A 18 -3.52 -10.19 -6.57
CA SER A 18 -4.23 -8.94 -6.29
C SER A 18 -5.59 -9.11 -5.61
N ALA A 19 -6.37 -10.14 -5.97
CA ALA A 19 -7.71 -10.31 -5.41
C ALA A 19 -7.67 -10.68 -3.91
N ASP A 20 -6.74 -11.56 -3.53
CA ASP A 20 -6.54 -11.97 -2.14
C ASP A 20 -5.96 -10.82 -1.30
N GLU A 21 -4.94 -10.14 -1.83
CA GLU A 21 -4.35 -8.95 -1.20
C GLU A 21 -5.37 -7.84 -0.98
N GLN A 22 -6.21 -7.55 -1.99
CA GLN A 22 -7.29 -6.58 -1.85
C GLN A 22 -8.25 -6.95 -0.73
N THR A 23 -8.64 -8.22 -0.63
CA THR A 23 -9.58 -8.67 0.40
C THR A 23 -9.02 -8.44 1.80
N LYS A 24 -7.74 -8.76 2.02
CA LYS A 24 -7.05 -8.56 3.30
C LYS A 24 -6.91 -7.09 3.67
N ILE A 25 -6.45 -6.27 2.73
CA ILE A 25 -6.28 -4.82 2.94
C ILE A 25 -7.62 -4.15 3.24
N VAL A 26 -8.67 -4.51 2.49
CA VAL A 26 -10.02 -3.99 2.71
C VAL A 26 -10.53 -4.38 4.09
N ALA A 27 -10.35 -5.62 4.53
CA ALA A 27 -10.79 -6.05 5.85
C ALA A 27 -10.17 -5.20 6.98
N LEU A 28 -8.87 -4.86 6.89
CA LEU A 28 -8.20 -3.98 7.86
C LEU A 28 -8.80 -2.55 7.86
N ILE A 29 -9.06 -2.00 6.67
CA ILE A 29 -9.67 -0.67 6.53
C ILE A 29 -11.11 -0.67 7.07
N GLU A 30 -11.86 -1.74 6.79
CA GLU A 30 -13.23 -1.93 7.27
C GLU A 30 -13.30 -2.04 8.79
N GLN A 31 -12.30 -2.65 9.43
CA GLN A 31 -12.12 -2.69 10.88
C GLN A 31 -11.74 -1.32 11.49
N GLY A 32 -11.46 -0.31 10.66
CA GLY A 32 -11.16 1.05 11.10
C GLY A 32 -9.69 1.33 11.31
N HIS A 33 -8.79 0.55 10.70
CA HIS A 33 -7.35 0.81 10.75
C HIS A 33 -6.92 1.73 9.60
N SER A 34 -5.97 2.64 9.87
CA SER A 34 -5.07 3.12 8.82
C SER A 34 -4.08 2.00 8.51
N VAL A 35 -3.68 1.81 7.26
CA VAL A 35 -2.90 0.64 6.84
C VAL A 35 -1.56 1.07 6.23
N ALA A 36 -0.48 0.46 6.69
CA ALA A 36 0.83 0.56 6.08
C ALA A 36 1.08 -0.71 5.26
N LEU A 37 1.14 -0.56 3.94
CA LEU A 37 1.50 -1.66 3.06
C LEU A 37 3.01 -1.79 3.04
N ASP A 38 3.53 -2.90 3.56
CA ASP A 38 4.96 -3.20 3.55
C ASP A 38 5.32 -3.95 2.27
N LEU A 39 5.95 -3.22 1.34
CA LEU A 39 6.43 -3.70 0.05
C LEU A 39 7.92 -4.06 0.09
N SER A 40 8.56 -4.14 1.26
CA SER A 40 10.00 -4.44 1.38
C SER A 40 10.40 -5.76 0.71
N ASN A 41 9.48 -6.71 0.62
CA ASN A 41 9.68 -8.00 -0.07
C ASN A 41 9.02 -8.08 -1.45
N CYS A 42 8.34 -7.01 -1.89
CA CYS A 42 7.61 -6.98 -3.16
C CYS A 42 8.55 -6.53 -4.28
N SER A 43 8.84 -7.44 -5.21
CA SER A 43 9.73 -7.17 -6.35
C SER A 43 8.99 -6.73 -7.60
N TYR A 44 7.68 -6.93 -7.68
CA TYR A 44 6.91 -6.64 -8.88
C TYR A 44 5.46 -6.25 -8.58
N VAL A 45 4.99 -5.18 -9.25
CA VAL A 45 3.61 -4.72 -9.21
C VAL A 45 3.10 -4.56 -10.65
N SER A 46 2.00 -5.24 -10.97
CA SER A 46 1.33 -5.07 -12.27
C SER A 46 0.24 -3.99 -12.20
N SER A 47 -0.41 -3.70 -13.33
CA SER A 47 -1.58 -2.81 -13.35
C SER A 47 -2.72 -3.30 -12.45
N ALA A 48 -2.83 -4.61 -12.19
CA ALA A 48 -3.80 -5.13 -11.23
C ALA A 48 -3.44 -4.70 -9.81
N GLY A 49 -2.18 -4.81 -9.41
CA GLY A 49 -1.71 -4.38 -8.10
C GLY A 49 -1.84 -2.88 -7.88
N LEU A 50 -1.54 -2.06 -8.88
CA LEU A 50 -1.79 -0.62 -8.83
C LEU A 50 -3.28 -0.30 -8.59
N ARG A 51 -4.19 -1.02 -9.26
CA ARG A 51 -5.64 -0.83 -9.04
C ARG A 51 -6.06 -1.21 -7.62
N VAL A 52 -5.51 -2.29 -7.05
CA VAL A 52 -5.76 -2.68 -5.65
C VAL A 52 -5.34 -1.57 -4.70
N MET A 53 -4.11 -1.06 -4.85
CA MET A 53 -3.61 0.02 -4.00
C MET A 53 -4.47 1.29 -4.12
N LEU A 54 -4.85 1.68 -5.33
CA LEU A 54 -5.71 2.85 -5.55
C LEU A 54 -7.11 2.66 -4.96
N TYR A 55 -7.67 1.46 -5.05
CA TYR A 55 -8.95 1.14 -4.43
C TYR A 55 -8.85 1.26 -2.90
N ALA A 56 -7.82 0.66 -2.30
CA ALA A 56 -7.57 0.74 -0.86
C ALA A 56 -7.42 2.20 -0.39
N PHE A 57 -6.67 3.02 -1.12
CA PHE A 57 -6.54 4.46 -0.83
C PHE A 57 -7.89 5.18 -0.82
N LYS A 58 -8.71 4.96 -1.86
CA LYS A 58 -10.04 5.59 -1.97
C LYS A 58 -10.96 5.14 -0.83
N LEU A 59 -10.96 3.85 -0.50
CA LEU A 59 -11.77 3.29 0.57
C LEU A 59 -11.35 3.85 1.94
N ALA A 60 -10.05 3.84 2.22
CA ALA A 60 -9.52 4.40 3.47
C ALA A 60 -9.90 5.86 3.62
N LYS A 61 -9.69 6.67 2.56
CA LYS A 61 -10.07 8.09 2.56
C LYS A 61 -11.55 8.31 2.83
N ALA A 62 -12.43 7.51 2.21
CA ALA A 62 -13.88 7.57 2.45
C ALA A 62 -14.26 7.26 3.91
N LYS A 63 -13.43 6.50 4.62
CA LYS A 63 -13.61 6.14 6.03
C LYS A 63 -12.81 6.98 7.02
N GLY A 64 -12.17 8.06 6.55
CA GLY A 64 -11.31 8.90 7.38
C GLY A 64 -10.05 8.16 7.88
N ARG A 65 -9.59 7.15 7.14
CA ARG A 65 -8.35 6.40 7.36
C ARG A 65 -7.33 6.74 6.29
N ASN A 66 -6.07 6.37 6.51
CA ASN A 66 -5.00 6.56 5.55
C ASN A 66 -4.37 5.23 5.13
N VAL A 67 -3.76 5.24 3.94
CA VAL A 67 -2.90 4.18 3.45
C VAL A 67 -1.55 4.78 3.11
N CYS A 68 -0.47 4.18 3.59
CA CYS A 68 0.90 4.51 3.21
C CYS A 68 1.64 3.27 2.71
N LEU A 69 2.77 3.50 2.03
CA LEU A 69 3.61 2.45 1.48
C LEU A 69 4.98 2.48 2.17
N VAL A 70 5.48 1.31 2.54
CA VAL A 70 6.78 1.14 3.21
C VAL A 70 7.68 0.24 2.37
N GLY A 71 8.97 0.55 2.28
CA GLY A 71 9.96 -0.33 1.67
C GLY A 71 9.82 -0.51 0.15
N VAL A 72 9.11 0.39 -0.53
CA VAL A 72 8.89 0.31 -1.98
C VAL A 72 10.23 0.40 -2.72
N SER A 73 10.50 -0.57 -3.60
CA SER A 73 11.70 -0.59 -4.43
C SER A 73 11.75 0.63 -5.37
N GLN A 74 12.95 1.03 -5.80
CA GLN A 74 13.10 2.17 -6.71
C GLN A 74 12.37 1.95 -8.04
N GLU A 75 12.42 0.73 -8.58
CA GLU A 75 11.72 0.37 -9.82
C GLU A 75 10.21 0.56 -9.70
N ILE A 76 9.60 0.10 -8.60
CA ILE A 76 8.16 0.28 -8.36
C ILE A 76 7.84 1.77 -8.13
N LYS A 77 8.69 2.51 -7.40
CA LYS A 77 8.54 3.97 -7.23
C LYS A 77 8.57 4.70 -8.57
N ASP A 78 9.48 4.34 -9.48
CA ASP A 78 9.59 4.97 -10.80
C ASP A 78 8.35 4.69 -11.66
N VAL A 79 7.83 3.46 -11.64
CA VAL A 79 6.56 3.11 -12.29
C VAL A 79 5.40 3.92 -11.71
N MET A 80 5.33 4.05 -10.38
CA MET A 80 4.31 4.88 -9.72
C MET A 80 4.44 6.37 -10.10
N HIS A 81 5.66 6.89 -10.19
CA HIS A 81 5.90 8.28 -10.58
C HIS A 81 5.50 8.53 -12.04
N MET A 82 5.88 7.63 -12.95
CA MET A 82 5.53 7.72 -14.38
C MET A 82 4.02 7.68 -14.61
N THR A 83 3.30 6.90 -13.79
CA THR A 83 1.83 6.80 -13.85
C THR A 83 1.10 7.87 -13.04
N GLY A 84 1.83 8.68 -12.26
CA GLY A 84 1.29 9.69 -11.35
C GLY A 84 0.62 9.12 -10.09
N PHE A 85 0.86 7.84 -9.78
CA PHE A 85 0.33 7.14 -8.61
C PHE A 85 1.03 7.55 -7.32
N ASP A 86 2.27 8.01 -7.41
CA ASP A 86 3.06 8.52 -6.30
C ASP A 86 2.33 9.62 -5.50
N LYS A 87 1.49 10.42 -6.16
CA LYS A 87 0.73 11.51 -5.54
C LYS A 87 -0.36 11.04 -4.56
N PHE A 88 -0.76 9.77 -4.61
CA PHE A 88 -1.79 9.24 -3.71
C PHE A 88 -1.22 8.74 -2.39
N PHE A 89 0.07 8.38 -2.33
CA PHE A 89 0.64 7.67 -1.20
C PHE A 89 1.76 8.46 -0.54
N ARG A 90 1.87 8.31 0.79
CA ARG A 90 3.11 8.64 1.49
C ARG A 90 4.02 7.41 1.42
N PHE A 91 5.29 7.66 1.14
CA PHE A 91 6.32 6.63 1.06
C PHE A 91 7.22 6.75 2.27
N TYR A 92 7.48 5.61 2.90
CA TYR A 92 8.46 5.44 3.97
C TYR A 92 9.49 4.40 3.52
N GLN A 93 10.74 4.60 3.87
CA GLN A 93 11.80 3.65 3.54
C GLN A 93 11.80 2.44 4.47
N THR A 94 11.46 2.64 5.75
CA THR A 94 11.43 1.57 6.77
C THR A 94 10.23 1.68 7.71
N LEU A 95 9.91 0.59 8.41
CA LEU A 95 8.87 0.57 9.45
C LEU A 95 9.24 1.44 10.66
N ASP A 96 10.54 1.59 10.95
CA ASP A 96 11.03 2.52 11.96
C ASP A 96 10.71 3.98 11.60
N GLU A 97 10.93 4.37 10.33
CA GLU A 97 10.60 5.72 9.85
C GLU A 97 9.11 6.00 9.97
N LEU A 98 8.26 5.03 9.58
CA LEU A 98 6.81 5.12 9.74
C LEU A 98 6.42 5.34 11.21
N SER A 99 7.03 4.58 12.12
CA SER A 99 6.73 4.60 13.55
C SER A 99 7.13 5.91 14.23
N GLN A 100 7.99 6.72 13.60
CA GLN A 100 8.44 8.02 14.09
C GLN A 100 7.60 9.19 13.55
N SER A 101 6.68 8.95 12.61
CA SER A 101 5.80 9.96 11.99
C SER A 101 4.46 10.17 12.73
#